data_AF-A0A2M7AWL5-F1
#
_entry.id   AF-A0A2M7AWL5-F1
#
_cell.length_a   1.000
_cell.length_b   1.000
_cell.length_c   1.000
_cell.angle_alpha   90.00
_cell.angle_beta   90.00
_cell.angle_gamma   90.00
#
_symmetry.space_group_name_H-M   'P 1'
#
loop_
_entity.id
_entity.type
_entity.pdbx_description
1 polymer ?
#
loop_
_entity_poly.entity_id
_entity_poly.type
_entity_poly.pdbx_seq_one_letter_code
_entity_poly.pdbx_strand_id
1 'polypeptide(L)'
;MNTLLQYLKDILNNIVFQTVISGVLIFLVGECIQKFILAPIIEHKKIIAKIDNRLKFYSDVILNPPSGIVRYETYLKSYGKAKNVLRELSCDLEATYKAIPFKSLFHLFSLVSCKKQILDSAVSLIALYNLTGQRMFSIEVGGKKPHRFYGR
;
A
#
# COMPACT_ATOMS: atom_id res chain seq x y z
N MET A 1 40.38 -6.47 42.51
CA MET A 1 39.05 -6.37 41.86
C MET A 1 38.50 -4.94 41.90
N ASN A 2 38.61 -4.20 43.01
CA ASN A 2 38.14 -2.81 43.12
C ASN A 2 38.89 -1.79 42.25
N THR A 3 40.21 -1.89 42.12
CA THR A 3 41.02 -0.96 41.32
C THR A 3 40.66 -0.97 39.84
N LEU A 4 40.45 -2.16 39.27
CA LEU A 4 40.05 -2.33 37.87
C LEU A 4 38.65 -1.75 37.61
N LEU A 5 37.74 -1.90 38.58
CA LEU A 5 36.40 -1.32 38.55
C LEU A 5 36.43 0.21 38.68
N GLN A 6 37.40 0.76 39.43
CA GLN A 6 37.63 2.20 39.54
C GLN A 6 38.15 2.78 38.22
N TYR A 7 39.16 2.16 37.61
CA TYR A 7 39.67 2.57 36.29
C TYR A 7 38.58 2.55 35.22
N LEU A 8 37.70 1.53 35.23
CA LEU A 8 36.56 1.49 34.31
C LEU A 8 35.57 2.64 34.54
N LYS A 9 35.29 2.99 35.80
CA LYS A 9 34.43 4.13 36.13
C LYS A 9 35.05 5.46 35.68
N ASP A 10 36.35 5.65 35.85
CA ASP A 10 37.04 6.88 35.46
C ASP A 10 37.04 7.05 33.93
N ILE A 11 37.19 5.95 33.18
CA ILE A 11 37.07 5.97 31.71
C ILE A 11 35.62 6.28 31.28
N LEU A 12 34.61 5.66 31.94
CA LEU A 12 33.19 5.90 31.66
C LEU A 12 32.74 7.33 31.99
N ASN A 13 33.37 7.96 32.99
CA ASN A 13 33.08 9.33 33.42
C ASN A 13 33.84 10.38 32.61
N ASN A 14 34.74 10.00 31.70
CA ASN A 14 35.43 10.93 30.84
C ASN A 14 34.44 11.57 29.85
N ILE A 15 34.37 12.90 29.84
CA ILE A 15 33.44 13.67 29.01
C ILE A 15 33.64 13.41 27.50
N VAL A 16 34.88 13.15 27.08
CA VAL A 16 35.20 12.80 25.68
C VAL A 16 34.59 11.45 25.31
N PHE A 17 34.69 10.47 26.21
CA PHE A 17 34.11 9.15 25.98
C PHE A 17 32.58 9.20 25.91
N GLN A 18 31.95 9.95 26.82
CA GLN A 18 30.50 10.12 26.85
C GLN A 18 29.95 10.82 25.61
N THR A 19 30.63 11.87 25.13
CA THR A 19 30.20 12.60 23.93
C THR A 19 30.31 11.74 22.67
N VAL A 20 31.38 10.95 22.53
CA VAL A 20 31.53 9.99 21.42
C VAL A 20 30.44 8.93 21.46
N ILE A 21 30.16 8.32 22.61
CA ILE A 21 29.09 7.32 22.74
C ILE A 21 27.71 7.95 22.47
N SER A 22 27.45 9.14 22.98
CA SER A 22 26.20 9.86 22.74
C SER A 22 25.99 10.12 21.25
N GLY A 23 27.02 10.58 20.53
CA GLY A 23 26.96 10.77 19.09
C GLY A 23 26.65 9.48 18.33
N VAL A 24 27.31 8.37 18.69
CA VAL A 24 27.05 7.06 18.08
C VAL A 24 25.63 6.57 18.38
N LEU A 25 25.13 6.76 19.61
CA LEU A 25 23.76 6.40 19.97
C LEU A 25 22.73 7.20 19.16
N ILE A 26 22.92 8.52 19.02
CA ILE A 26 22.04 9.37 18.19
C ILE A 26 22.05 8.91 16.73
N PHE A 27 23.24 8.59 16.20
CA PHE A 27 23.38 8.07 14.84
C PHE A 27 22.61 6.75 14.65
N LEU A 28 22.77 5.80 15.58
CA LEU A 28 22.06 4.52 15.54
C LEU A 28 20.54 4.70 15.61
N VAL A 29 20.05 5.61 16.47
CA VAL A 29 18.62 5.94 16.55
C VAL A 29 18.14 6.54 15.23
N GLY A 30 18.91 7.45 14.63
CA GLY A 30 18.60 8.03 13.32
C GLY A 30 18.51 6.98 12.21
N GLU A 31 19.49 6.08 12.12
CA GLU A 31 19.53 4.98 11.16
C GLU A 31 18.35 4.01 11.37
N CYS A 32 18.01 3.74 12.64
CA CYS A 32 16.86 2.91 12.99
C CYS A 32 15.55 3.55 12.50
N ILE A 33 15.37 4.85 12.71
CA ILE A 33 14.21 5.60 12.21
C ILE A 33 14.17 5.55 10.67
N GLN A 34 15.29 5.76 9.97
CA GLN A 34 15.29 5.72 8.51
C GLN A 34 14.85 4.36 7.96
N LYS A 35 15.37 3.26 8.51
CA LYS A 35 15.06 1.92 8.00
C LYS A 35 13.70 1.38 8.45
N PHE A 36 13.33 1.60 9.71
CA PHE A 36 12.08 1.06 10.25
C PHE A 36 10.86 1.93 9.96
N ILE A 37 11.02 3.24 9.82
CA ILE A 37 9.91 4.16 9.64
C ILE A 37 9.86 4.67 8.20
N LEU A 38 10.96 5.22 7.69
CA LEU A 38 10.93 5.94 6.43
C LEU A 38 10.76 4.99 5.24
N ALA A 39 11.48 3.87 5.23
CA ALA A 39 11.40 2.87 4.16
C ALA A 39 9.97 2.31 3.94
N PRO A 40 9.24 1.78 4.94
CA PRO A 40 7.90 1.25 4.71
C PRO A 40 6.89 2.34 4.29
N ILE A 41 7.06 3.59 4.77
CA ILE A 41 6.20 4.71 4.36
C ILE A 41 6.42 5.06 2.89
N ILE A 42 7.68 5.16 2.45
CA ILE A 42 8.02 5.45 1.05
C ILE A 42 7.50 4.34 0.14
N GLU A 43 7.66 3.09 0.54
CA GLU A 43 7.18 1.93 -0.23
C GLU A 43 5.66 1.93 -0.38
N HIS A 44 4.93 2.23 0.69
CA HIS A 44 3.47 2.36 0.64
C HIS A 44 3.03 3.49 -0.31
N LYS A 45 3.67 4.67 -0.23
CA LYS A 45 3.40 5.79 -1.16
C LYS A 45 3.69 5.41 -2.62
N LYS A 46 4.73 4.60 -2.86
CA LYS A 46 5.07 4.11 -4.21
C LYS A 46 3.97 3.20 -4.77
N ILE A 47 3.36 2.34 -3.95
CA ILE A 47 2.21 1.51 -4.39
C ILE A 47 1.00 2.39 -4.72
N ILE A 48 0.69 3.40 -3.91
CA ILE A 48 -0.40 4.35 -4.20
C ILE A 48 -0.17 5.04 -5.54
N ALA A 49 1.05 5.53 -5.80
CA ALA A 49 1.39 6.16 -7.08
C ALA A 49 1.27 5.19 -8.27
N LYS A 50 1.66 3.92 -8.08
CA LYS A 50 1.46 2.88 -9.11
C LYS A 50 -0.02 2.65 -9.39
N ILE A 51 -0.87 2.62 -8.37
CA ILE A 51 -2.33 2.45 -8.53
C ILE A 51 -2.91 3.60 -9.35
N ASP A 52 -2.61 4.86 -8.98
CA ASP A 52 -3.09 6.04 -9.72
C ASP A 52 -2.68 6.01 -11.20
N ASN A 53 -1.41 5.69 -11.47
CA ASN A 53 -0.91 5.56 -12.85
C ASN A 53 -1.63 4.44 -13.62
N ARG A 54 -1.83 3.27 -13.02
CA ARG A 54 -2.50 2.14 -13.68
C ARG A 54 -3.98 2.39 -13.90
N LEU A 55 -4.65 3.09 -12.99
CA LEU A 55 -6.04 3.51 -13.19
C LEU A 55 -6.18 4.46 -14.37
N LYS A 56 -5.29 5.45 -14.50
CA LYS A 56 -5.25 6.34 -15.65
C LYS A 56 -4.97 5.58 -16.95
N PHE A 57 -4.01 4.66 -16.93
CA PHE A 57 -3.66 3.84 -18.09
C PHE A 57 -4.83 2.98 -18.58
N TYR A 58 -5.58 2.35 -17.67
CA TYR A 58 -6.73 1.52 -18.02
C TYR A 58 -8.06 2.29 -18.06
N SER A 59 -8.04 3.61 -17.92
CA SER A 59 -9.26 4.45 -17.88
C SER A 59 -10.12 4.27 -19.13
N ASP A 60 -9.51 4.17 -20.31
CA ASP A 60 -10.20 3.95 -21.57
C ASP A 60 -10.96 2.61 -21.57
N VAL A 61 -10.32 1.53 -21.10
CA VAL A 61 -10.95 0.21 -20.97
C VAL A 61 -12.03 0.20 -19.88
N ILE A 62 -11.89 0.98 -18.81
CA ILE A 62 -12.84 0.98 -17.68
C ILE A 62 -14.07 1.85 -17.98
N LEU A 63 -13.87 2.99 -18.63
CA LEU A 63 -14.91 4.01 -18.84
C LEU A 63 -15.65 3.83 -20.17
N ASN A 64 -15.01 3.23 -21.18
CA ASN A 64 -15.59 3.05 -22.50
C ASN A 64 -15.88 1.56 -22.78
N PRO A 65 -17.08 1.07 -22.40
CA PRO A 65 -17.51 -0.29 -22.76
C PRO A 65 -17.58 -0.45 -24.29
N PRO A 66 -17.23 -1.63 -24.86
CA PRO A 66 -17.20 -1.81 -26.31
C PRO A 66 -18.63 -1.82 -26.84
N SER A 67 -18.83 -1.13 -27.96
CA SER A 67 -20.03 -1.24 -28.78
C SER A 67 -19.79 -2.29 -29.89
N GLY A 68 -20.48 -3.43 -29.81
CA GLY A 68 -20.46 -4.49 -30.82
C GLY A 68 -19.64 -5.73 -30.49
N ILE A 69 -20.01 -6.86 -31.11
CA ILE A 69 -19.57 -8.23 -30.77
C ILE A 69 -18.08 -8.47 -31.09
N VAL A 70 -17.57 -7.96 -32.22
CA VAL A 70 -16.16 -8.16 -32.62
C VAL A 70 -15.18 -7.39 -31.73
N ARG A 71 -15.60 -6.24 -31.18
CA ARG A 71 -14.80 -5.48 -30.20
C ARG A 71 -14.85 -6.10 -28.81
N TYR A 72 -15.82 -6.97 -28.53
CA TYR A 72 -16.07 -7.49 -27.19
C TYR A 72 -15.03 -8.52 -26.72
N GLU A 73 -14.60 -9.47 -27.57
CA GLU A 73 -13.59 -10.46 -27.17
C GLU A 73 -12.23 -9.81 -26.86
N THR A 74 -11.80 -8.88 -27.72
CA THR A 74 -10.54 -8.14 -27.52
C THR A 74 -10.62 -7.26 -26.27
N TYR A 75 -11.79 -6.65 -26.03
CA TYR A 75 -12.05 -5.89 -24.82
C TYR A 75 -12.00 -6.78 -23.58
N LEU A 76 -12.67 -7.95 -23.57
CA LEU A 76 -12.69 -8.89 -22.44
C LEU A 76 -11.28 -9.31 -22.02
N LYS A 77 -10.40 -9.54 -23.00
CA LYS A 77 -8.99 -9.90 -22.74
C LYS A 77 -8.23 -8.74 -22.08
N SER A 78 -8.42 -7.51 -22.56
CA SER A 78 -7.80 -6.30 -21.99
C SER A 78 -8.38 -5.95 -20.61
N TYR A 79 -9.69 -6.13 -20.45
CA TYR A 79 -10.43 -5.94 -19.21
C TYR A 79 -9.98 -6.93 -18.15
N GLY A 80 -9.83 -8.21 -18.48
CA GLY A 80 -9.31 -9.24 -17.57
C GLY A 80 -7.86 -8.97 -17.13
N LYS A 81 -7.02 -8.45 -18.03
CA LYS A 81 -5.66 -8.00 -17.68
C LYS A 81 -5.69 -6.84 -16.69
N ALA A 82 -6.50 -5.81 -16.97
CA ALA A 82 -6.69 -4.68 -16.06
C ALA A 82 -7.19 -5.14 -14.67
N LYS A 83 -8.12 -6.11 -14.64
CA LYS A 83 -8.61 -6.74 -13.39
C LYS A 83 -7.47 -7.24 -12.53
N ASN A 84 -6.63 -8.08 -13.12
CA ASN A 84 -5.65 -8.87 -12.40
C ASN A 84 -4.59 -7.93 -11.85
N VAL A 85 -4.16 -6.95 -12.66
CA VAL A 85 -3.20 -5.92 -12.24
C VAL A 85 -3.76 -5.08 -11.09
N LEU A 86 -5.02 -4.62 -11.17
CA LEU A 86 -5.62 -3.82 -10.09
C LEU A 86 -5.83 -4.64 -8.81
N ARG A 87 -6.18 -5.92 -8.94
CA ARG A 87 -6.33 -6.85 -7.82
C ARG A 87 -5.00 -7.11 -7.12
N GLU A 88 -3.93 -7.34 -7.90
CA GLU A 88 -2.56 -7.50 -7.39
C GLU A 88 -2.11 -6.24 -6.63
N LEU A 89 -2.29 -5.05 -7.23
CA LEU A 89 -1.96 -3.79 -6.58
C LEU A 89 -2.77 -3.53 -5.30
N SER A 90 -4.02 -3.98 -5.25
CA SER A 90 -4.83 -3.92 -4.03
C SER A 90 -4.26 -4.79 -2.91
N CYS A 91 -3.78 -6.00 -3.25
CA CYS A 91 -3.11 -6.87 -2.28
C CYS A 91 -1.78 -6.26 -1.81
N ASP A 92 -0.98 -5.70 -2.73
CA ASP A 92 0.28 -5.03 -2.39
C ASP A 92 0.05 -3.80 -1.50
N LEU A 93 -1.02 -3.05 -1.73
CA LEU A 93 -1.39 -1.92 -0.90
C LEU A 93 -1.71 -2.36 0.53
N GLU A 94 -2.45 -3.45 0.69
CA GLU A 94 -2.75 -4.02 2.00
C GLU A 94 -1.49 -4.58 2.68
N ALA A 95 -0.61 -5.26 1.93
CA ALA A 95 0.64 -5.81 2.44
C ALA A 95 1.59 -4.70 2.92
N THR A 96 1.82 -3.66 2.10
CA THR A 96 2.66 -2.51 2.47
C THR A 96 2.06 -1.71 3.63
N TYR A 97 0.74 -1.56 3.68
CA TYR A 97 0.07 -0.95 4.84
C TYR A 97 0.24 -1.78 6.11
N LYS A 98 0.20 -3.12 6.01
CA LYS A 98 0.44 -4.01 7.15
C LYS A 98 1.87 -3.90 7.68
N ALA A 99 2.84 -3.71 6.80
CA ALA A 99 4.27 -3.61 7.11
C ALA A 99 4.68 -2.34 7.87
N ILE A 100 3.87 -1.27 7.87
CA ILE A 100 4.19 -0.01 8.59
C ILE A 100 4.14 -0.24 10.12
N PRO A 101 5.26 -0.08 10.86
CA PRO A 101 5.26 -0.18 12.33
C PRO A 101 4.65 1.10 12.97
N PHE A 102 4.28 1.01 14.25
CA PHE A 102 3.78 2.17 15.05
C PHE A 102 2.62 2.95 14.42
N LYS A 103 1.66 2.25 13.81
CA LYS A 103 0.47 2.82 13.12
C LYS A 103 -0.29 3.84 13.95
N SER A 104 -0.36 3.65 15.27
CA SER A 104 -1.02 4.56 16.20
C SER A 104 -0.29 5.90 16.33
N LEU A 105 1.04 5.90 16.38
CA LEU A 105 1.85 7.12 16.44
C LEU A 105 1.84 7.90 15.12
N PHE A 106 1.87 7.21 13.98
CA PHE A 106 1.79 7.87 12.66
C PHE A 106 0.42 8.48 12.38
N HIS A 107 -0.65 7.90 12.93
CA HIS A 107 -1.97 8.50 12.89
C HIS A 107 -2.01 9.80 13.69
N LEU A 108 -1.33 9.85 14.85
CA LEU A 108 -1.22 11.06 15.68
C LEU A 108 -0.47 12.18 14.96
N PHE A 109 0.58 11.83 14.22
CA PHE A 109 1.36 12.78 13.41
C PHE A 109 0.74 13.10 12.02
N SER A 110 -0.47 12.62 11.72
CA SER A 110 -1.14 12.80 10.41
C SER A 110 -0.30 12.40 9.18
N LEU A 111 0.77 11.61 9.37
CA LEU A 111 1.71 11.26 8.30
C LEU A 111 1.22 10.09 7.44
N VAL A 112 0.21 9.36 7.92
CA VAL A 112 -0.43 8.23 7.25
C VAL A 112 -1.92 8.52 7.14
N SER A 113 -2.41 8.70 5.91
CA SER A 113 -3.82 8.97 5.63
C SER A 113 -4.72 7.86 6.17
N CYS A 114 -5.89 8.27 6.67
CA CYS A 114 -6.79 7.46 7.48
C CYS A 114 -7.16 6.12 6.82
N LYS A 115 -6.96 5.04 7.58
CA LYS A 115 -7.17 3.62 7.24
C LYS A 115 -8.48 3.33 6.48
N LYS A 116 -9.55 4.08 6.76
CA LYS A 116 -10.86 3.89 6.12
C LYS A 116 -10.89 4.34 4.67
N GLN A 117 -10.29 5.48 4.33
CA GLN A 117 -10.41 6.02 2.97
C GLN A 117 -9.67 5.17 1.94
N ILE A 118 -8.51 4.60 2.31
CA ILE A 118 -7.70 3.79 1.40
C ILE A 118 -8.33 2.39 1.23
N LEU A 119 -8.80 1.78 2.33
CA LEU A 119 -9.49 0.50 2.29
C LEU A 119 -10.83 0.62 1.55
N ASP A 120 -11.61 1.67 1.83
CA ASP A 120 -12.86 1.95 1.12
C ASP A 120 -12.60 2.25 -0.35
N SER A 121 -11.49 2.92 -0.70
CA SER A 121 -11.09 3.12 -2.10
C SER A 121 -10.73 1.81 -2.81
N ALA A 122 -9.99 0.92 -2.16
CA ALA A 122 -9.65 -0.40 -2.71
C ALA A 122 -10.89 -1.30 -2.86
N VAL A 123 -11.76 -1.34 -1.84
CA VAL A 123 -13.01 -2.09 -1.85
C VAL A 123 -13.99 -1.50 -2.88
N SER A 124 -14.09 -0.18 -2.97
CA SER A 124 -14.93 0.48 -3.99
C SER A 124 -14.37 0.30 -5.40
N LEU A 125 -13.06 0.24 -5.59
CA LEU A 125 -12.45 -0.17 -6.87
C LEU A 125 -12.84 -1.59 -7.26
N ILE A 126 -12.73 -2.55 -6.33
CA ILE A 126 -13.12 -3.95 -6.56
C ILE A 126 -14.62 -4.06 -6.83
N ALA A 127 -15.44 -3.33 -6.07
CA ALA A 127 -16.89 -3.31 -6.23
C ALA A 127 -17.32 -2.69 -7.56
N LEU A 128 -16.73 -1.54 -7.94
CA LEU A 128 -16.96 -0.88 -9.23
C LEU A 128 -16.56 -1.82 -10.37
N TYR A 129 -15.41 -2.48 -10.26
CA TYR A 129 -14.95 -3.43 -11.26
C TYR A 129 -15.92 -4.63 -11.42
N ASN A 130 -16.40 -5.20 -10.31
CA ASN A 130 -17.35 -6.31 -10.37
C ASN A 130 -18.71 -5.86 -10.95
N LEU A 131 -19.14 -4.63 -10.67
CA LEU A 131 -20.37 -4.05 -11.22
C LEU A 131 -20.28 -3.78 -12.73
N THR A 132 -19.14 -3.26 -13.22
CA THR A 132 -18.92 -3.02 -14.64
C THR A 132 -18.92 -4.34 -15.44
N GLY A 133 -18.33 -5.39 -14.88
CA GLY A 133 -18.39 -6.73 -15.46
C GLY A 133 -19.82 -7.30 -15.53
N GLN A 134 -20.63 -7.12 -14.48
CA GLN A 134 -22.03 -7.56 -14.48
C GLN A 134 -22.91 -6.79 -15.47
N ARG A 135 -22.70 -5.47 -15.60
CA ARG A 135 -23.43 -4.66 -16.58
C ARG A 135 -23.13 -5.09 -18.01
N MET A 136 -21.89 -5.45 -18.32
CA MET A 136 -21.53 -5.99 -19.64
C MET A 136 -22.18 -7.32 -19.95
N PHE A 137 -22.13 -8.26 -18.99
CA PHE A 137 -22.77 -9.55 -19.14
C PHE A 137 -24.29 -9.38 -19.41
N SER A 138 -24.96 -8.45 -18.72
CA SER A 138 -26.38 -8.16 -18.98
C SER A 138 -26.69 -7.54 -20.36
N ILE A 139 -25.75 -6.80 -20.95
CA ILE A 139 -25.88 -6.24 -22.31
C ILE A 139 -25.71 -7.35 -23.36
N GLU A 140 -24.83 -8.33 -23.10
CA GLU A 140 -24.59 -9.47 -23.98
C GLU A 140 -25.75 -10.49 -23.99
N VAL A 141 -26.40 -10.74 -22.84
CA VAL A 141 -27.50 -11.72 -22.73
C VAL A 141 -28.90 -11.11 -22.94
N GLY A 142 -29.01 -9.98 -23.66
CA GLY A 142 -30.32 -9.44 -24.02
C GLY A 142 -31.25 -9.15 -22.82
N GLY A 143 -30.72 -8.53 -21.76
CA GLY A 143 -31.56 -7.97 -20.69
C GLY A 143 -32.01 -8.95 -19.59
N LYS A 144 -31.40 -10.12 -19.43
CA LYS A 144 -31.59 -10.95 -18.21
C LYS A 144 -30.51 -10.64 -17.17
N LYS A 145 -30.96 -10.16 -15.99
CA LYS A 145 -30.10 -9.87 -14.84
C LYS A 145 -29.42 -11.16 -14.34
N PRO A 146 -28.09 -11.18 -14.12
CA PRO A 146 -27.45 -12.33 -13.50
C PRO A 146 -27.88 -12.46 -12.03
N HIS A 147 -28.22 -13.67 -11.62
CA HIS A 147 -28.48 -14.03 -10.23
C HIS A 147 -27.28 -13.67 -9.36
N ARG A 148 -27.50 -12.86 -8.32
CA ARG A 148 -26.50 -12.56 -7.29
C ARG A 148 -26.11 -13.85 -6.58
N PHE A 149 -24.92 -14.36 -6.89
CA PHE A 149 -24.21 -15.28 -5.99
C PHE A 149 -23.33 -14.46 -5.06
N TYR A 150 -23.89 -14.08 -3.91
CA TYR A 150 -23.10 -13.80 -2.71
C TYR A 150 -22.84 -15.15 -2.03
N GLY A 151 -21.63 -15.68 -2.22
CA GLY A 151 -21.10 -16.78 -1.41
C GLY A 151 -20.30 -16.20 -0.24
N ARG A 152 -20.61 -16.69 0.96
CA ARG A 152 -20.02 -16.33 2.26
C ARG A 152 -18.50 -16.49 2.30
#